data_AF-A0A2V2S3C4-F1
#
_entry.id   AF-A0A2V2S3C4-F1
#
_cell.length_a   1.000
_cell.length_b   1.000
_cell.length_c   1.000
_cell.angle_alpha   90.00
_cell.angle_beta   90.00
_cell.angle_gamma   90.00
#
_symmetry.space_group_name_H-M   'P 1'
#
loop_
_entity.id
_entity.type
_entity.pdbx_description
1 polymer ?
#
loop_
_entity_poly.entity_id
_entity_poly.type
_entity_poly.pdbx_seq_one_letter_code
_entity_poly.pdbx_strand_id
1 'polypeptide(L)' 'MNPNEAFLASGGIEAALAQDDDLAAQEHLAAGFPIYYGDDRYPDEIIKEYPDGRQQLVKVALDGQIMVIRDL' A
#
# COMPACT_ATOMS: atom_id res chain seq x y z
N MET A 1 -9.69 -28.94 14.90
CA MET A 1 -8.96 -27.86 14.21
C MET A 1 -9.50 -27.80 12.80
N ASN A 2 -10.20 -26.73 12.45
CA ASN A 2 -10.87 -26.63 11.16
C ASN A 2 -9.84 -26.26 10.08
N PRO A 3 -9.90 -26.84 8.88
CA PRO A 3 -8.91 -26.57 7.83
C PRO A 3 -8.86 -25.10 7.39
N ASN A 4 -9.92 -24.33 7.61
CA ASN A 4 -9.95 -22.89 7.34
C ASN A 4 -9.13 -22.06 8.37
N GLU A 5 -8.92 -22.56 9.59
CA GLU A 5 -8.17 -21.86 10.63
C GLU A 5 -6.65 -22.01 10.44
N ALA A 6 -6.21 -23.08 9.77
CA ALA A 6 -4.80 -23.31 9.44
C ALA A 6 -4.30 -22.40 8.31
N PHE A 7 -5.19 -21.98 7.39
CA PHE A 7 -4.88 -21.09 6.28
C PHE A 7 -4.64 -19.64 6.73
N LEU A 8 -5.37 -19.18 7.75
CA LEU A 8 -5.16 -17.86 8.35
C LEU A 8 -3.89 -17.79 9.22
N ALA A 9 -3.43 -18.92 9.74
CA ALA A 9 -2.28 -19.00 10.64
C ALA A 9 -0.93 -19.19 9.93
N SER A 10 -0.91 -19.41 8.60
CA SER A 10 0.28 -19.85 7.86
C SER A 10 1.04 -18.75 7.11
N GLY A 11 0.70 -17.46 7.28
CA GLY A 11 1.39 -16.35 6.59
C GLY A 11 1.27 -16.39 5.06
N GLY A 12 0.44 -17.29 4.51
CA GLY A 12 0.28 -17.47 3.06
C GLY A 12 -0.39 -16.27 2.37
N ILE A 13 -1.09 -15.43 3.12
CA ILE A 13 -1.69 -14.18 2.63
C ILE A 13 -0.59 -13.12 2.41
N GLU A 14 0.40 -13.05 3.30
CA GLU A 14 1.49 -12.06 3.23
C GLU A 14 2.41 -12.36 2.04
N ALA A 15 2.71 -13.63 1.78
CA ALA A 15 3.52 -14.05 0.64
C ALA A 15 2.81 -13.88 -0.71
N ALA A 16 1.47 -14.02 -0.75
CA ALA A 16 0.68 -13.83 -1.96
C ALA A 16 0.51 -12.34 -2.33
N LEU A 17 0.37 -11.44 -1.35
CA LEU A 17 0.37 -9.98 -1.57
C LEU A 17 1.75 -9.47 -2.01
N ALA A 18 2.83 -10.03 -1.47
CA ALA A 18 4.18 -9.56 -1.79
C ALA A 18 4.67 -9.94 -3.21
N GLN A 19 4.04 -10.91 -3.88
CA GLN A 19 4.56 -11.47 -5.14
C GLN A 19 3.86 -10.97 -6.42
N ASP A 20 2.68 -10.32 -6.35
CA ASP A 20 1.89 -9.96 -7.55
C ASP A 20 1.56 -8.44 -7.66
N ASP A 21 1.86 -7.63 -6.65
CA ASP A 21 1.37 -6.23 -6.56
C ASP A 21 2.28 -5.14 -7.15
N ASP A 22 3.57 -5.42 -7.38
CA ASP A 22 4.48 -4.37 -7.88
C ASP A 22 4.26 -4.03 -9.37
N LEU A 23 3.84 -5.01 -10.19
CA LEU A 23 3.68 -4.77 -11.63
C LEU A 23 2.48 -3.87 -11.91
N ALA A 24 1.34 -4.12 -11.26
CA ALA A 24 0.16 -3.28 -11.40
C ALA A 24 0.40 -1.87 -10.86
N ALA A 25 1.12 -1.74 -9.74
CA ALA A 25 1.53 -0.44 -9.21
C ALA A 25 2.43 0.32 -10.19
N GLN A 26 3.45 -0.35 -10.77
CA GLN A 26 4.34 0.25 -11.75
C GLN A 26 3.62 0.63 -13.05
N GLU A 27 2.69 -0.19 -13.54
CA GLU A 27 1.89 0.13 -14.72
C GLU A 27 0.95 1.32 -14.49
N HIS A 28 0.35 1.42 -13.30
CA HIS A 28 -0.45 2.58 -12.91
C HIS A 28 0.39 3.86 -12.79
N LEU A 29 1.59 3.75 -12.22
CA LEU A 29 2.54 4.85 -12.15
C LEU A 29 2.98 5.29 -13.55
N ALA A 30 3.33 4.34 -14.42
CA ALA A 30 3.70 4.61 -15.81
C ALA A 30 2.54 5.21 -16.63
N ALA A 31 1.29 4.87 -16.29
CA ALA A 31 0.09 5.46 -16.88
C ALA A 31 -0.21 6.89 -16.38
N GLY A 32 0.60 7.43 -15.47
CA GLY A 32 0.48 8.80 -14.96
C GLY A 32 -0.44 8.92 -13.75
N PHE A 33 -0.80 7.81 -13.10
CA PHE A 33 -1.60 7.81 -11.89
C PHE A 33 -0.73 7.65 -10.66
N PRO A 34 -1.01 8.38 -9.57
CA PRO A 34 -0.30 8.19 -8.32
C PRO A 34 -0.66 6.82 -7.71
N ILE A 35 0.34 6.17 -7.12
CA ILE A 35 0.17 4.93 -6.36
C ILE A 35 0.21 5.21 -4.87
N TYR A 36 -0.37 4.31 -4.08
CA TYR A 36 -0.45 4.40 -2.63
C TYR A 36 0.10 3.10 -2.05
N TYR A 37 1.12 3.20 -1.20
CA TYR A 37 1.69 2.04 -0.52
C TYR A 37 2.07 2.36 0.93
N GLY A 38 1.98 1.36 1.80
CA GLY A 38 2.44 1.46 3.19
C GLY A 38 3.95 1.27 3.27
N ASP A 39 4.61 1.99 4.17
CA ASP A 39 6.04 1.81 4.47
C ASP A 39 6.16 1.48 5.95
N ASP A 40 7.01 0.51 6.30
CA ASP A 40 7.25 0.07 7.68
C ASP A 40 7.74 1.23 8.59
N ARG A 41 8.37 2.26 7.99
CA ARG A 41 8.77 3.49 8.69
C ARG A 41 7.59 4.33 9.18
N TYR A 42 6.41 4.14 8.56
CA TYR A 42 5.21 4.92 8.79
C TYR A 42 3.99 4.01 8.94
N PRO A 43 3.87 3.25 10.04
CA PRO A 43 2.85 2.20 10.20
C PRO A 43 1.40 2.73 10.24
N ASP A 44 1.21 4.01 10.54
CA ASP A 44 -0.10 4.68 10.61
C ASP A 44 -0.38 5.59 9.40
N GLU A 45 0.53 5.64 8.42
CA GLU A 45 0.48 6.55 7.29
C GLU A 45 0.74 5.79 5.99
N ILE A 46 0.43 6.42 4.86
CA ILE A 46 0.53 5.83 3.53
C ILE A 46 1.39 6.78 2.69
N ILE A 47 2.31 6.23 1.90
CA ILE A 47 3.05 7.00 0.93
C ILE A 47 2.24 7.04 -0.36
N LYS A 48 1.97 8.25 -0.84
CA LYS A 48 1.44 8.54 -2.15
C LYS A 48 2.60 8.92 -3.06
N GLU A 49 2.97 8.03 -3.97
CA GLU A 49 3.99 8.31 -4.99
C GLU A 49 3.32 8.77 -6.28
N TYR A 50 3.83 9.86 -6.83
CA TYR A 50 3.42 10.42 -8.10
C TYR A 50 4.31 9.91 -9.23
N PRO A 51 3.81 9.89 -10.47
CA PRO A 51 4.58 9.47 -11.65
C PRO A 51 5.83 10.30 -11.95
N ASP A 52 5.95 11.49 -11.37
CA ASP A 52 7.14 12.34 -11.49
C ASP A 52 8.20 12.06 -10.40
N GLY A 53 7.97 11.05 -9.56
CA GLY A 53 8.84 10.67 -8.45
C GLY A 53 8.63 11.51 -7.19
N ARG A 54 7.68 12.44 -7.16
CA ARG A 54 7.29 13.11 -5.91
C ARG A 54 6.59 12.11 -4.99
N GLN A 55 6.93 12.14 -3.71
CA GLN A 55 6.31 11.30 -2.71
C GLN A 55 5.68 12.18 -1.63
N GLN A 56 4.47 11.82 -1.20
CA GLN A 56 3.76 12.50 -0.13
C GLN A 56 3.35 11.50 0.92
N LEU A 57 3.59 11.84 2.18
CA LEU A 57 3.06 11.09 3.29
C LEU A 57 1.61 11.56 3.53
N VAL A 58 0.66 10.63 3.41
CA VAL A 58 -0.76 10.88 3.58
C VAL A 58 -1.34 9.99 4.68
N LYS A 59 -2.41 10.46 5.31
CA LYS A 59 -3.16 9.68 6.30
C LYS A 59 -4.62 9.59 5.87
N VAL A 60 -5.18 8.40 5.98
CA VAL A 60 -6.58 8.16 5.69
C VAL A 60 -7.36 8.26 7.00
N ALA A 61 -8.28 9.22 7.08
CA ALA A 61 -9.22 9.33 8.18
C ALA A 61 -10.30 8.26 8.09
N LEU A 62 -10.99 8.01 9.21
CA LEU A 62 -12.04 7.00 9.32
C LEU A 62 -13.25 7.24 8.40
N ASP A 63 -13.43 8.48 7.93
CA ASP A 63 -14.45 8.88 6.96
C ASP A 63 -14.00 8.67 5.50
N GLY A 64 -12.80 8.11 5.29
CA GLY A 64 -12.19 7.92 3.97
C GLY A 64 -11.50 9.16 3.42
N GLN A 65 -11.40 10.25 4.18
CA GLN A 65 -10.70 11.45 3.74
C GLN A 65 -9.18 11.22 3.76
N ILE A 66 -8.51 11.54 2.65
CA ILE A 66 -7.05 11.49 2.53
C ILE A 66 -6.50 12.87 2.90
N MET A 67 -5.71 12.93 3.96
CA MET A 67 -5.02 14.15 4.43
C MET A 67 -3.54 14.05 4.11
N VAL A 68 -2.99 15.07 3.44
CA VAL A 68 -1.54 15.16 3.20
C VAL A 68 -0.87 15.69 4.46
N ILE A 69 0.09 14.93 4.99
CA ILE A 69 0.88 15.33 6.16
C ILE A 69 2.09 16.16 5.73
N ARG A 70 2.87 15.66 4.76
CA ARG A 70 4.05 16.33 4.21
C ARG A 70 4.52 15.70 2.90
N ASP A 71 5.27 16.47 2.13
CA ASP A 71 6.12 15.95 1.05
C ASP A 71 7.36 15.24 1.64
N LEU A 72 7.82 14.19 0.96
CA LEU A 72 9.03 13.41 1.30
C LEU A 72 10.21 13.79 0.39
#